data_AF-A0A3M2EES7-F1
#
_entry.id   AF-A0A3M2EES7-F1
#
_cell.length_a   1.000
_cell.length_b   1.000
_cell.length_c   1.000
_cell.angle_alpha   90.00
_cell.angle_beta   90.00
_cell.angle_gamma   90.00
#
_symmetry.space_group_name_H-M   'P 1'
#
loop_
_entity.id
_entity.type
_entity.pdbx_description
1 polymer ?
#
loop_
_entity_poly.entity_id
_entity_poly.type
_entity_poly.pdbx_seq_one_letter_code
_entity_poly.pdbx_strand_id
1 'polypeptide(L)'
;DAQALLERVETVRLWGLFRHEVAPVWSAGRVTLLGDAAHPTLPFLAQGAVMAIEDAWVLAERLAVGGGAGAVPGALAAYAAARRPRVRRIVETANRNARAYHLSSPLVRLPAHAALGLAGRLAPGLMLRRFDWLYRHDVTAAAAGTGQGAAG
;
A
#
# COMPACT_ATOMS: atom_id res chain seq x y z
N ASP A 1 -24.04 13.78 15.03
CA ASP A 1 -24.58 14.15 13.71
C ASP A 1 -23.44 14.63 12.82
N ALA A 2 -23.41 14.25 11.54
CA ALA A 2 -22.36 14.63 10.60
C ALA A 2 -22.34 16.15 10.34
N GLN A 3 -23.51 16.79 10.34
CA GLN A 3 -23.64 18.22 10.10
C GLN A 3 -22.99 19.04 11.23
N ALA A 4 -23.30 18.70 12.49
CA ALA A 4 -22.64 19.29 13.66
C ALA A 4 -21.12 19.07 13.72
N LEU A 5 -20.58 17.99 13.12
CA LEU A 5 -19.14 17.79 13.02
C LEU A 5 -18.50 18.72 11.98
N LEU A 6 -19.18 18.95 10.85
CA LEU A 6 -18.71 19.84 9.80
C LEU A 6 -18.74 21.32 10.25
N GLU A 7 -19.74 21.72 11.03
CA GLU A 7 -19.84 23.08 11.60
C GLU A 7 -18.67 23.46 12.51
N ARG A 8 -17.94 22.47 13.07
CA ARG A 8 -16.75 22.71 13.90
C ARG A 8 -15.46 22.93 13.09
N VAL A 9 -15.51 22.80 11.76
CA VAL A 9 -14.34 23.01 10.89
C VAL A 9 -14.24 24.49 10.54
N GLU A 10 -13.32 25.20 11.19
CA GLU A 10 -13.13 26.64 10.99
C GLU A 10 -12.39 26.97 9.68
N THR A 11 -11.57 26.06 9.17
CA THR A 11 -10.78 26.28 7.96
C THR A 11 -10.76 25.03 7.09
N VAL A 12 -11.14 25.19 5.83
CA VAL A 12 -11.15 24.11 4.83
C VAL A 12 -9.99 24.32 3.86
N ARG A 13 -9.27 23.23 3.58
CA ARG A 13 -8.27 23.19 2.51
C ARG A 13 -8.74 22.21 1.44
N LEU A 14 -8.63 22.61 0.18
CA LEU A 14 -8.95 21.75 -0.95
C LEU A 14 -7.69 21.05 -1.45
N TRP A 15 -7.71 19.72 -1.45
CA TRP A 15 -6.59 18.90 -1.90
C TRP A 15 -6.98 18.10 -3.13
N GLY A 16 -6.29 18.32 -4.25
CA GLY A 16 -6.47 17.53 -5.45
C GLY A 16 -5.95 16.11 -5.26
N LEU A 17 -6.80 15.11 -5.49
CA LEU A 17 -6.39 13.70 -5.46
C LEU A 17 -5.97 13.27 -6.87
N PHE A 18 -4.67 13.25 -7.10
CA PHE A 18 -4.09 12.86 -8.39
C PHE A 18 -3.79 11.35 -8.41
N ARG A 19 -4.02 10.74 -9.57
CA ARG A 19 -3.66 9.35 -9.84
C ARG A 19 -2.46 9.35 -10.77
N HIS A 20 -1.51 8.50 -10.48
CA HIS A 20 -0.41 8.22 -11.38
C HIS A 20 -0.14 6.71 -11.38
N GLU A 21 0.39 6.20 -12.48
CA GLU A 21 0.82 4.82 -12.53
C GLU A 21 2.06 4.61 -11.66
N VAL A 22 2.19 3.40 -11.10
CA VAL A 22 3.42 2.98 -10.42
C VAL A 22 4.57 3.03 -11.41
N ALA A 23 5.68 3.66 -11.03
CA ALA A 23 6.83 3.85 -11.91
C ALA A 23 7.30 2.51 -12.50
N PRO A 24 7.53 2.44 -13.84
CA PRO A 24 7.92 1.20 -14.49
C PRO A 24 9.36 0.81 -14.18
N VAL A 25 10.22 1.79 -13.90
CA VAL A 25 11.63 1.62 -13.53
C VAL A 25 11.87 2.38 -12.24
N TRP A 26 12.39 1.70 -11.22
CA TRP A 26 12.65 2.30 -9.91
C TRP A 26 14.13 2.61 -9.73
N SER A 27 15.03 1.80 -10.28
CA SER A 27 16.46 1.87 -10.00
C SER A 27 17.27 1.99 -11.28
N ALA A 28 18.28 2.86 -11.25
CA ALA A 28 19.25 3.04 -12.32
C ALA A 28 20.62 3.39 -11.71
N GLY A 29 21.62 2.54 -11.97
CA GLY A 29 22.94 2.69 -11.37
C GLY A 29 22.88 2.70 -9.84
N ARG A 30 23.21 3.83 -9.22
CA ARG A 30 23.24 4.01 -7.76
C ARG A 30 22.03 4.80 -7.21
N VAL A 31 21.01 5.00 -8.02
CA VAL A 31 19.80 5.77 -7.66
C VAL A 31 18.60 4.85 -7.66
N THR A 32 17.71 5.01 -6.67
CA THR A 32 16.41 4.34 -6.65
C THR A 32 15.30 5.28 -6.18
N LEU A 33 14.08 5.07 -6.69
CA LEU A 33 12.84 5.68 -6.22
C LEU A 33 12.23 4.83 -5.09
N LEU A 34 11.52 5.49 -4.16
CA LEU A 34 10.71 4.88 -3.11
C LEU A 34 9.55 5.81 -2.72
N GLY A 35 8.54 5.28 -2.00
CA GLY A 35 7.39 6.07 -1.56
C GLY A 35 6.60 6.67 -2.74
N ASP A 36 6.00 7.84 -2.53
CA ASP A 36 5.16 8.50 -3.54
C ASP A 36 5.91 8.86 -4.84
N ALA A 37 7.25 8.94 -4.82
CA ALA A 37 8.03 9.12 -6.05
C ALA A 37 7.97 7.88 -6.96
N ALA A 38 7.78 6.69 -6.38
CA ALA A 38 7.69 5.43 -7.10
C ALA A 38 6.24 4.96 -7.28
N HIS A 39 5.35 5.25 -6.32
CA HIS A 39 4.00 4.66 -6.26
C HIS A 39 2.97 5.54 -5.54
N PRO A 40 2.67 6.73 -6.08
CA PRO A 40 1.63 7.57 -5.50
C PRO A 40 0.28 6.83 -5.55
N THR A 41 -0.51 6.97 -4.49
CA THR A 41 -1.76 6.21 -4.33
C THR A 41 -2.90 7.06 -3.82
N LEU A 42 -4.13 6.64 -4.12
CA LEU A 42 -5.31 7.26 -3.53
C LEU A 42 -5.47 6.83 -2.06
N PRO A 43 -6.00 7.70 -1.17
CA PRO A 43 -6.05 7.43 0.25
C PRO A 43 -7.09 6.38 0.68
N PHE A 44 -7.74 5.68 -0.26
CA PHE A 44 -8.85 4.74 0.00
C PHE A 44 -8.45 3.41 0.67
N LEU A 45 -7.17 3.22 0.99
CA LEU A 45 -6.66 2.11 1.81
C LEU A 45 -5.73 2.57 2.95
N ALA A 46 -5.46 3.87 3.07
CA ALA A 46 -4.47 4.42 4.00
C ALA A 46 -3.08 3.75 3.94
N GLN A 47 -2.64 3.34 2.74
CA GLN A 47 -1.39 2.58 2.57
C GLN A 47 -0.19 3.38 2.04
N GLY A 48 -0.35 4.63 1.61
CA GLY A 48 0.78 5.39 1.01
C GLY A 48 2.01 5.44 1.93
N ALA A 49 1.82 5.95 3.15
CA ALA A 49 2.89 6.00 4.15
C ALA A 49 3.39 4.61 4.58
N VAL A 50 2.49 3.63 4.71
CA VAL A 50 2.86 2.25 5.08
C VAL A 50 3.77 1.64 4.02
N MET A 51 3.45 1.80 2.73
CA MET A 51 4.29 1.31 1.63
C MET A 51 5.67 1.97 1.63
N ALA A 52 5.76 3.27 1.93
CA ALA A 52 7.03 3.97 2.03
C ALA A 52 7.91 3.45 3.19
N ILE A 53 7.30 3.10 4.32
CA ILE A 53 8.00 2.49 5.47
C ILE A 53 8.47 1.07 5.11
N GLU A 54 7.60 0.26 4.51
CA GLU A 54 7.97 -1.07 4.01
C GLU A 54 9.11 -0.99 2.97
N ASP A 55 9.12 0.03 2.12
CA ASP A 55 10.20 0.26 1.16
C ASP A 55 11.52 0.56 1.86
N ALA A 56 11.51 1.44 2.86
CA ALA A 56 12.70 1.80 3.62
C ALA A 56 13.32 0.57 4.29
N TRP A 57 12.48 -0.32 4.85
CA TRP A 57 12.93 -1.57 5.44
C TRP A 57 13.61 -2.49 4.41
N VAL A 58 12.94 -2.78 3.30
CA VAL A 58 13.48 -3.70 2.28
C VAL A 58 14.73 -3.10 1.62
N LEU A 59 14.75 -1.78 1.38
CA LEU A 59 15.93 -1.11 0.83
C LEU A 59 17.14 -1.27 1.76
N ALA A 60 16.96 -1.02 3.06
CA ALA A 60 18.01 -1.18 4.06
C ALA A 60 18.51 -2.64 4.13
N GLU A 61 17.61 -3.62 4.14
CA GLU A 61 17.94 -5.04 4.14
C GLU A 61 18.77 -5.44 2.91
N ARG A 62 18.37 -5.03 1.70
CA ARG A 62 19.11 -5.35 0.48
C ARG A 62 20.48 -4.69 0.42
N LEU A 63 20.60 -3.45 0.91
CA LEU A 63 21.89 -2.76 0.97
C LEU A 63 22.84 -3.41 1.99
N ALA A 64 22.32 -3.89 3.13
CA ALA A 64 23.12 -4.56 4.16
C ALA A 64 23.72 -5.88 3.66
N VAL A 65 22.97 -6.67 2.87
CA VAL A 65 23.44 -7.94 2.31
C VAL A 65 24.43 -7.73 1.14
N GLY A 66 24.40 -6.59 0.48
CA GLY A 66 25.11 -6.35 -0.78
C GLY A 66 26.64 -6.45 -0.73
N GLY A 67 27.30 -6.43 0.43
CA GLY A 67 28.76 -6.62 0.48
C GLY A 67 29.58 -5.41 -0.01
N GLY A 68 29.04 -4.20 0.11
CA GLY A 68 29.78 -2.94 -0.05
C GLY A 68 29.43 -2.12 -1.30
N ALA A 69 30.21 -1.05 -1.54
CA ALA A 69 29.88 0.00 -2.51
C ALA A 69 29.75 -0.52 -3.96
N GLY A 70 30.48 -1.55 -4.36
CA GLY A 70 30.42 -2.13 -5.72
C GLY A 70 29.07 -2.80 -6.04
N ALA A 71 28.39 -3.31 -5.02
CA ALA A 71 27.16 -4.09 -5.19
C ALA A 71 25.87 -3.27 -5.07
N VAL A 72 25.98 -1.97 -4.77
CA VAL A 72 24.82 -1.07 -4.62
C VAL A 72 23.84 -1.19 -5.78
N PRO A 73 24.27 -1.15 -7.08
CA PRO A 73 23.31 -1.29 -8.18
C PRO A 73 22.50 -2.59 -8.14
N GLY A 74 23.15 -3.71 -7.79
CA GLY A 74 22.49 -5.00 -7.63
C GLY A 74 21.49 -5.02 -6.45
N ALA A 75 21.88 -4.44 -5.32
CA ALA A 75 21.01 -4.31 -4.15
C ALA A 75 19.77 -3.46 -4.44
N LEU A 76 19.93 -2.33 -5.15
CA LEU A 76 18.80 -1.47 -5.55
C LEU A 76 17.86 -2.20 -6.51
N ALA A 77 18.40 -2.93 -7.49
CA ALA A 77 17.58 -3.75 -8.39
C ALA A 77 16.81 -4.85 -7.65
N ALA A 78 17.44 -5.51 -6.67
CA ALA A 78 16.79 -6.51 -5.82
C ALA A 78 15.66 -5.90 -4.97
N TYR A 79 15.88 -4.71 -4.40
CA TYR A 79 14.85 -3.93 -3.70
C TYR A 79 13.63 -3.66 -4.60
N ALA A 80 13.87 -3.12 -5.79
CA ALA A 80 12.80 -2.79 -6.74
C ALA A 80 12.02 -4.05 -7.16
N ALA A 81 12.72 -5.16 -7.42
CA ALA A 81 12.09 -6.43 -7.79
C ALA A 81 11.22 -6.99 -6.67
N ALA A 82 11.66 -6.89 -5.41
CA ALA A 82 10.89 -7.37 -4.26
C ALA A 82 9.63 -6.53 -3.98
N ARG A 83 9.72 -5.20 -4.14
CA ARG A 83 8.64 -4.28 -3.75
C ARG A 83 7.58 -4.03 -4.81
N ARG A 84 7.97 -3.95 -6.09
CA ARG A 84 7.07 -3.56 -7.20
C ARG A 84 5.78 -4.40 -7.28
N PRO A 85 5.80 -5.74 -7.17
CA PRO A 85 4.58 -6.55 -7.28
C PRO A 85 3.56 -6.24 -6.18
N ARG A 86 4.02 -6.12 -4.92
CA ARG A 86 3.16 -5.80 -3.77
C ARG A 86 2.54 -4.42 -3.92
N VAL A 87 3.36 -3.42 -4.20
CA VAL A 87 2.94 -2.02 -4.36
C VAL A 87 1.91 -1.86 -5.48
N ARG A 88 2.14 -2.47 -6.64
CA ARG A 88 1.17 -2.46 -7.75
C ARG A 88 -0.19 -3.00 -7.32
N ARG A 89 -0.21 -4.15 -6.63
CA ARG A 89 -1.46 -4.75 -6.12
C ARG A 89 -2.20 -3.82 -5.17
N ILE A 90 -1.48 -3.11 -4.29
CA ILE A 90 -2.07 -2.15 -3.34
C ILE A 90 -2.68 -0.96 -4.10
N VAL A 91 -1.90 -0.31 -4.98
CA VAL A 91 -2.36 0.85 -5.76
C VAL A 91 -3.57 0.51 -6.63
N GLU A 92 -3.55 -0.63 -7.32
CA GLU A 92 -4.69 -1.10 -8.09
C GLU A 92 -5.92 -1.37 -7.22
N THR A 93 -5.74 -1.91 -6.01
CA THR A 93 -6.84 -2.14 -5.06
C THR A 93 -7.41 -0.81 -4.55
N ALA A 94 -6.57 0.18 -4.22
CA ALA A 94 -7.01 1.52 -3.82
C ALA A 94 -7.82 2.20 -4.94
N ASN A 95 -7.34 2.08 -6.18
CA ASN A 95 -8.04 2.61 -7.36
C ASN A 95 -9.40 1.93 -7.61
N ARG A 96 -9.51 0.61 -7.39
CA ARG A 96 -10.80 -0.10 -7.46
C ARG A 96 -11.74 0.31 -6.33
N ASN A 97 -11.24 0.44 -5.11
CA ASN A 97 -12.04 0.89 -3.97
C ASN A 97 -12.61 2.30 -4.18
N ALA A 98 -11.84 3.21 -4.78
CA ALA A 98 -12.33 4.54 -5.15
C ALA A 98 -13.63 4.47 -5.97
N ARG A 99 -13.70 3.58 -6.95
CA ARG A 99 -14.90 3.40 -7.81
C ARG A 99 -16.11 2.92 -7.00
N ALA A 100 -15.90 2.04 -6.03
CA ALA A 100 -16.96 1.53 -5.16
C ALA A 100 -17.54 2.64 -4.25
N TYR A 101 -16.69 3.51 -3.70
CA TYR A 101 -17.13 4.65 -2.87
C TYR A 101 -17.85 5.74 -3.65
N HIS A 102 -17.66 5.80 -4.97
CA HIS A 102 -18.34 6.76 -5.85
C HIS A 102 -19.52 6.15 -6.64
N LEU A 103 -20.05 4.99 -6.22
CA LEU A 103 -21.30 4.45 -6.74
C LEU A 103 -22.45 5.44 -6.46
N SER A 104 -22.81 6.20 -7.49
CA SER A 104 -23.73 7.34 -7.40
C SER A 104 -25.16 6.99 -7.78
N SER A 105 -25.39 5.82 -8.40
CA SER A 105 -26.74 5.37 -8.78
C SER A 105 -27.51 4.83 -7.57
N PRO A 106 -28.68 5.41 -7.23
CA PRO A 106 -29.53 4.93 -6.16
C PRO A 106 -29.94 3.46 -6.33
N LEU A 107 -30.12 3.03 -7.58
CA LEU A 107 -30.53 1.67 -7.96
C LEU A 107 -29.49 0.61 -7.60
N VAL A 108 -28.21 0.99 -7.55
CA VAL A 108 -27.12 0.09 -7.18
C VAL A 108 -26.78 0.22 -5.68
N ARG A 109 -26.92 1.44 -5.13
CA ARG A 109 -26.56 1.75 -3.73
C ARG A 109 -27.47 1.05 -2.71
N LEU A 110 -28.78 1.05 -2.94
CA LEU A 110 -29.78 0.43 -2.05
C LEU A 110 -29.55 -1.07 -1.84
N PRO A 111 -29.49 -1.91 -2.90
CA PRO A 111 -29.23 -3.33 -2.73
C PRO A 111 -27.81 -3.60 -2.18
N ALA A 112 -26.81 -2.80 -2.58
CA ALA A 112 -25.45 -2.92 -2.03
C ALA A 112 -25.40 -2.67 -0.52
N HIS A 113 -26.08 -1.63 -0.01
CA HIS A 113 -26.15 -1.33 1.42
C HIS A 113 -26.90 -2.42 2.20
N ALA A 114 -28.01 -2.93 1.64
CA ALA A 114 -28.76 -4.03 2.26
C ALA A 114 -27.89 -5.30 2.37
N ALA A 115 -27.20 -5.67 1.30
CA ALA A 115 -26.27 -6.79 1.30
C ALA A 115 -25.11 -6.59 2.28
N LEU A 116 -24.54 -5.37 2.35
CA LEU A 116 -23.46 -5.06 3.30
C LEU A 116 -23.94 -5.19 4.75
N GLY A 117 -25.13 -4.67 5.06
CA GLY A 117 -25.73 -4.74 6.40
C GLY A 117 -26.01 -6.18 6.83
N LEU A 118 -26.54 -7.01 5.93
CA LEU A 118 -26.78 -8.42 6.19
C LEU A 118 -25.46 -9.19 6.38
N ALA A 119 -24.48 -8.97 5.51
CA ALA A 119 -23.16 -9.59 5.62
C ALA A 119 -22.44 -9.20 6.92
N GLY A 120 -22.57 -7.94 7.35
CA GLY A 120 -22.00 -7.47 8.61
C GLY A 120 -22.64 -8.13 9.85
N ARG A 121 -23.95 -8.45 9.78
CA ARG A 121 -24.66 -9.15 10.87
C ARG A 121 -24.37 -10.64 10.91
N LEU A 122 -24.29 -11.30 9.75
CA LEU A 122 -24.13 -12.76 9.65
C LEU A 122 -22.67 -13.23 9.68
N ALA A 123 -21.75 -12.41 9.16
CA ALA A 123 -20.33 -12.76 9.05
C ALA A 123 -19.44 -11.55 9.39
N PRO A 124 -19.48 -11.05 10.65
CA PRO A 124 -18.61 -9.98 11.09
C PRO A 124 -17.15 -10.42 10.94
N GLY A 125 -16.43 -9.80 10.00
CA GLY A 125 -15.04 -10.13 9.67
C GLY A 125 -14.82 -10.61 8.24
N LEU A 126 -15.83 -11.12 7.53
CA LEU A 126 -15.68 -11.53 6.12
C LEU A 126 -15.22 -10.36 5.23
N MET A 127 -15.74 -9.16 5.50
CA MET A 127 -15.34 -7.92 4.84
C MET A 127 -13.89 -7.52 5.14
N LEU A 128 -13.37 -7.84 6.32
CA LEU A 128 -11.98 -7.55 6.69
C LEU A 128 -11.01 -8.60 6.14
N ARG A 129 -11.42 -9.88 6.10
CA ARG A 129 -10.63 -10.99 5.57
C ARG A 129 -10.16 -10.79 4.13
N ARG A 130 -10.92 -10.06 3.31
CA ARG A 130 -10.49 -9.70 1.94
C ARG A 130 -9.21 -8.85 1.91
N PHE A 131 -8.90 -8.17 3.01
CA PHE A 131 -7.72 -7.33 3.17
C PHE A 131 -6.65 -8.00 4.05
N ASP A 132 -6.79 -9.28 4.40
CA ASP A 132 -5.78 -10.00 5.19
C ASP A 132 -4.42 -10.01 4.48
N TRP A 133 -4.39 -10.16 3.16
CA TRP A 133 -3.15 -10.09 2.37
C TRP A 133 -2.44 -8.74 2.47
N LEU A 134 -3.18 -7.68 2.79
CA LEU A 134 -2.67 -6.33 2.97
C LEU A 134 -2.18 -6.14 4.40
N TYR A 135 -3.08 -6.35 5.38
CA TYR A 135 -2.87 -6.01 6.79
C TYR A 135 -2.12 -7.07 7.61
N ARG A 136 -2.10 -8.33 7.19
CA ARG A 136 -1.34 -9.41 7.85
C ARG A 136 0.00 -9.67 7.18
N HIS A 137 0.40 -8.83 6.23
CA HIS A 137 1.70 -8.96 5.60
C HIS A 137 2.80 -8.56 6.57
N ASP A 138 3.78 -9.45 6.75
CA ASP A 138 4.99 -9.17 7.47
C ASP A 138 6.13 -8.93 6.47
N VAL A 139 6.60 -7.68 6.39
CA VAL A 139 7.71 -7.28 5.52
C VAL A 139 9.08 -7.73 6.08
N THR A 140 9.16 -8.08 7.36
CA THR A 140 10.40 -8.42 8.06
C THR A 140 10.74 -9.91 7.97
N ALA A 141 9.74 -10.76 7.73
CA ALA A 141 9.90 -12.21 7.68
C ALA A 141 10.95 -12.70 6.65
N ALA A 142 11.15 -11.98 5.54
CA ALA A 142 12.16 -12.35 4.53
C ALA A 142 13.60 -12.22 5.05
N ALA A 143 13.86 -11.31 6.00
CA ALA A 143 15.17 -11.12 6.61
C ALA A 143 15.50 -12.24 7.62
N ALA A 144 14.49 -12.74 8.35
CA ALA A 144 14.67 -13.72 9.42
C ALA A 144 15.18 -15.09 8.91
N GLY A 145 14.91 -15.46 7.65
CA GLY A 145 15.33 -16.73 7.07
C GLY A 145 16.82 -16.85 6.71
N THR A 146 17.58 -15.75 6.76
CA THR A 146 19.00 -15.73 6.37
C THR A 146 19.99 -15.75 7.54
N GLY A 147 19.49 -15.72 8.79
CA GLY A 147 20.31 -15.69 10.01
C GLY A 147 20.67 -17.06 10.62
N GLN A 148 20.19 -18.17 10.07
CA GLN A 148 20.43 -19.54 10.58
C GLN A 148 21.27 -20.35 9.59
N GLY A 149 22.53 -19.96 9.39
CA GLY A 149 23.46 -20.70 8.53
C GLY A 149 24.94 -20.37 8.71
N ALA A 150 25.31 -19.51 9.67
CA ALA A 150 26.69 -19.06 9.88
C ALA A 150 27.19 -19.34 11.30
N ALA A 151 26.83 -20.50 11.86
CA ALA A 151 27.45 -21.06 13.06
C ALA A 151 27.59 -22.58 12.85
N GLY A 152 28.74 -22.98 12.31
CA GLY A 152 29.14 -24.36 12.05
C GLY A 152 30.59 -24.38 11.59
#